data_AF-A0AAT9RJW0-F1
#
_entry.id   AF-A0AAT9RJW0-F1
#
_cell.length_a   1.000
_cell.length_b   1.000
_cell.length_c   1.000
_cell.angle_alpha   90.00
_cell.angle_beta   90.00
_cell.angle_gamma   90.00
#
_symmetry.space_group_name_H-M   'P 1'
#
loop_
_entity.id
_entity.type
_entity.pdbx_description
1 polymer ?
#
loop_
_entity_poly.entity_id
_entity_poly.type
_entity_poly.pdbx_seq_one_letter_code
_entity_poly.pdbx_strand_id
1 'polypeptide(L)'
;MKELAGRLTALDPDAGAAVRVIAYFDTLAESRAGLEALVRGAAVLAGCPARLVDVERRVHVRVEPDGRRQDSDGPPAPDWPSAALVPDGVPALWLERAGAAEPSVVDAVILERAAGALRVVLDRTRGRAPLSPADDPALVETVLDATAAEGARLHAARRLGLDPDDPTSRARAVAPLGGRPRVLRVRREGRPADGGSRGRRGGRPAEGTSLGRRDGRPDDGTAGDRRDGRADDGTAGDRRDGWSGDGASRDRRDGWSGDGASPHRRGGRPGQGASRDRWDGRAAEAELPRGRVGVGPAVPVLGLPGSWDGARIALRFTAEGSARDPGEPVVYADDLGGIALLAELIAPGAEPPPDVRDLERAAADSPWMLATLHAVASTASLRAAATGINVHHSTLQDRLTHAEALLGWPVRTPQGRLRLHLALTMRHLARG
;
A
#
# COMPACT_ATOMS: atom_id res chain seq x y z
N MET A 1 -28.33 -2.57 41.09
CA MET A 1 -29.27 -2.45 39.95
C MET A 1 -30.73 -2.76 40.32
N LYS A 2 -31.06 -3.92 40.93
CA LYS A 2 -32.46 -4.29 41.26
C LYS A 2 -33.21 -3.30 42.18
N GLU A 3 -32.56 -2.78 43.23
CA GLU A 3 -33.15 -1.75 44.11
C GLU A 3 -33.40 -0.41 43.40
N LEU A 4 -32.57 -0.06 42.42
CA LEU A 4 -32.68 1.21 41.67
C LEU A 4 -33.84 1.16 40.67
N ALA A 5 -34.01 0.03 39.97
CA ALA A 5 -35.13 -0.19 39.05
C ALA A 5 -36.50 -0.21 39.76
N GLY A 6 -36.57 -0.77 40.98
CA GLY A 6 -37.78 -0.77 41.79
C GLY A 6 -38.21 0.64 42.26
N ARG A 7 -37.24 1.46 42.70
CA ARG A 7 -37.50 2.85 43.12
C ARG A 7 -37.86 3.76 41.94
N LEU A 8 -37.27 3.55 40.75
CA LEU A 8 -37.60 4.29 39.53
C LEU A 8 -38.98 3.92 38.96
N THR A 9 -39.37 2.63 38.99
CA THR A 9 -40.70 2.20 38.49
C THR A 9 -41.86 2.85 39.27
N ALA A 10 -41.65 3.17 40.56
CA ALA A 10 -42.63 3.87 41.37
C ALA A 10 -42.76 5.37 41.04
N LEU A 11 -41.77 5.95 40.35
CA LEU A 11 -41.73 7.36 39.94
C LEU A 11 -42.12 7.52 38.45
N ASP A 12 -41.60 6.65 37.60
CA ASP A 12 -41.82 6.59 36.16
C ASP A 12 -41.74 5.13 35.69
N PRO A 13 -42.88 4.52 35.31
CA PRO A 13 -42.93 3.14 34.82
C PRO A 13 -42.05 2.90 33.58
N ASP A 14 -41.92 3.88 32.69
CA ASP A 14 -41.15 3.77 31.45
C ASP A 14 -39.66 3.85 31.72
N ALA A 15 -39.22 4.75 32.62
CA ALA A 15 -37.85 4.78 33.10
C ALA A 15 -37.47 3.47 33.82
N GLY A 16 -38.39 2.92 34.62
CA GLY A 16 -38.22 1.62 35.26
C GLY A 16 -38.07 0.48 34.25
N ALA A 17 -38.86 0.49 33.17
CA ALA A 17 -38.78 -0.48 32.09
C ALA A 17 -37.46 -0.36 31.30
N ALA A 18 -37.02 0.86 30.96
CA ALA A 18 -35.75 1.10 30.28
C ALA A 18 -34.55 0.55 31.06
N VAL A 19 -34.49 0.78 32.38
CA VAL A 19 -33.41 0.24 33.23
C VAL A 19 -33.41 -1.29 33.25
N ARG A 20 -34.59 -1.94 33.23
CA ARG A 20 -34.68 -3.41 33.14
C ARG A 20 -34.17 -3.93 31.80
N VAL A 21 -34.50 -3.25 30.69
CA VAL A 21 -34.01 -3.59 29.35
C VAL A 21 -32.48 -3.51 29.29
N ILE A 22 -31.89 -2.43 29.81
CA ILE A 22 -30.43 -2.25 29.87
C ILE A 22 -29.79 -3.42 30.63
N ALA A 23 -30.26 -3.67 31.85
CA ALA A 23 -29.72 -4.75 32.69
C ALA A 23 -29.84 -6.14 32.02
N TYR A 24 -30.94 -6.38 31.29
CA TYR A 24 -31.17 -7.63 30.59
C TYR A 24 -30.17 -7.85 29.44
N PHE A 25 -29.99 -6.85 28.57
CA PHE A 25 -29.04 -6.96 27.46
C PHE A 25 -27.58 -6.93 27.91
N ASP A 26 -27.26 -6.22 28.99
CA ASP A 26 -25.93 -6.28 29.61
C ASP A 26 -25.63 -7.71 30.10
N THR A 27 -26.61 -8.36 30.75
CA THR A 27 -26.47 -9.76 31.20
C THR A 27 -26.27 -10.72 30.02
N LEU A 28 -27.04 -10.55 28.92
CA LEU A 28 -26.88 -11.37 27.71
C LEU A 28 -25.52 -11.14 27.03
N ALA A 29 -25.02 -9.89 27.04
CA ALA A 29 -23.71 -9.56 26.49
C ALA A 29 -22.58 -10.18 27.32
N GLU A 30 -22.67 -10.09 28.66
CA GLU A 30 -21.73 -10.72 29.61
C GLU A 30 -21.71 -12.24 29.46
N SER A 31 -22.89 -12.87 29.34
CA SER A 31 -23.02 -14.32 29.16
C SER A 31 -22.65 -14.82 27.76
N ARG A 32 -22.22 -13.92 26.86
CA ARG A 32 -21.90 -14.21 25.45
C ARG A 32 -23.04 -14.91 24.70
N ALA A 33 -24.28 -14.47 24.91
CA ALA A 33 -25.45 -15.00 24.24
C ALA A 33 -25.32 -14.90 22.70
N GLY A 34 -25.86 -15.89 21.99
CA GLY A 34 -25.86 -15.92 20.52
C GLY A 34 -26.87 -14.96 19.90
N LEU A 35 -26.80 -14.77 18.58
CA LEU A 35 -27.67 -13.85 17.83
C LEU A 35 -29.16 -14.10 18.07
N GLU A 36 -29.58 -15.35 18.01
CA GLU A 36 -30.99 -15.72 18.24
C GLU A 36 -31.46 -15.33 19.64
N ALA A 37 -30.62 -15.49 20.67
CA ALA A 37 -30.97 -15.13 22.05
C ALA A 37 -31.14 -13.61 22.22
N LEU A 38 -30.34 -12.81 21.51
CA LEU A 38 -30.47 -11.35 21.49
C LEU A 38 -31.74 -10.89 20.77
N VAL A 39 -32.03 -11.46 19.59
CA VAL A 39 -33.27 -11.15 18.85
C VAL A 39 -34.50 -11.62 19.62
N ARG A 40 -34.42 -12.80 20.27
CA ARG A 40 -35.46 -13.29 21.19
C ARG A 40 -35.68 -12.35 22.36
N GLY A 41 -34.60 -11.84 22.95
CA GLY A 41 -34.68 -10.82 23.99
C GLY A 41 -35.45 -9.58 23.54
N ALA A 42 -35.16 -9.08 22.34
CA ALA A 42 -35.88 -7.94 21.76
C ALA A 42 -37.36 -8.24 21.55
N ALA A 43 -37.71 -9.39 20.98
CA ALA A 43 -39.10 -9.78 20.73
C ALA A 43 -39.92 -9.94 22.03
N VAL A 44 -39.35 -10.61 23.03
CA VAL A 44 -40.01 -10.86 24.32
C VAL A 44 -40.21 -9.56 25.12
N LEU A 45 -39.20 -8.68 25.13
CA LEU A 45 -39.29 -7.40 25.86
C LEU A 45 -40.21 -6.39 25.17
N ALA A 46 -40.26 -6.39 23.84
CA ALA A 46 -41.13 -5.51 23.06
C ALA A 46 -42.57 -6.03 22.96
N GLY A 47 -42.81 -7.32 23.24
CA GLY A 47 -44.12 -7.96 23.07
C GLY A 47 -44.61 -8.04 21.62
N CYS A 48 -43.71 -7.84 20.65
CA CYS A 48 -43.97 -7.93 19.22
C CYS A 48 -42.84 -8.70 18.52
N PRO A 49 -43.06 -9.23 17.30
CA PRO A 49 -42.00 -9.95 16.61
C PRO A 49 -40.79 -9.03 16.39
N ALA A 50 -39.59 -9.57 16.55
CA ALA A 50 -38.34 -8.86 16.25
C ALA A 50 -37.61 -9.55 15.10
N ARG A 51 -37.09 -8.75 14.17
CA ARG A 51 -36.42 -9.24 12.98
C ARG A 51 -35.04 -8.61 12.81
N LEU A 52 -34.02 -9.44 12.69
CA LEU A 52 -32.67 -9.08 12.30
C LEU A 52 -32.47 -9.46 10.84
N VAL A 53 -32.16 -8.48 10.00
CA VAL A 53 -31.75 -8.67 8.61
C VAL A 53 -30.44 -7.94 8.38
N ASP A 54 -29.36 -8.71 8.25
CA ASP A 54 -28.06 -8.21 7.79
C ASP A 54 -27.78 -8.84 6.43
N VAL A 55 -28.05 -8.07 5.37
CA VAL A 55 -27.86 -8.49 3.98
C VAL A 55 -26.39 -8.76 3.67
N GLU A 56 -25.48 -7.98 4.25
CA GLU A 56 -24.03 -8.16 4.07
C GLU A 56 -23.54 -9.47 4.70
N ARG A 57 -24.06 -9.82 5.88
CA ARG A 57 -23.68 -11.02 6.64
C ARG A 57 -24.58 -12.24 6.33
N ARG A 58 -25.57 -12.10 5.44
CA ARG A 58 -26.63 -13.11 5.14
C ARG A 58 -27.30 -13.65 6.40
N VAL A 59 -27.47 -12.82 7.41
CA VAL A 59 -28.13 -13.19 8.67
C VAL A 59 -29.58 -12.75 8.58
N HIS A 60 -30.48 -13.71 8.64
CA HIS A 60 -31.92 -13.49 8.74
C HIS A 60 -32.43 -14.25 9.96
N VAL A 61 -32.83 -13.51 10.98
CA VAL A 61 -33.40 -14.09 12.20
C VAL A 61 -34.67 -13.33 12.52
N ARG A 62 -35.79 -14.03 12.55
CA ARG A 62 -37.06 -13.50 13.04
C ARG A 62 -37.52 -14.32 14.22
N VAL A 63 -37.92 -13.64 15.30
CA VAL A 63 -38.41 -14.27 16.52
C VAL A 63 -39.75 -13.65 16.89
N GLU A 64 -40.72 -14.52 17.17
CA GLU A 64 -42.06 -14.15 17.62
C GLU A 64 -42.05 -13.71 19.10
N PRO A 65 -43.10 -13.01 19.59
CA PRO A 65 -43.19 -12.55 20.99
C PRO A 65 -43.13 -13.68 22.03
N ASP A 66 -43.50 -14.90 21.64
CA ASP A 66 -43.42 -16.11 22.46
C ASP A 66 -41.99 -16.69 22.54
N GLY A 67 -41.05 -16.06 21.83
CA GLY A 67 -39.64 -16.43 21.78
C GLY A 67 -39.31 -17.54 20.76
N ARG A 68 -40.28 -17.98 19.94
CA ARG A 68 -40.05 -18.98 18.89
C ARG A 68 -39.45 -18.33 17.64
N ARG A 69 -38.40 -18.95 17.10
CA ARG A 69 -37.84 -18.56 15.80
C ARG A 69 -38.79 -18.99 14.68
N GLN A 70 -39.03 -18.10 13.73
CA GLN A 70 -39.74 -18.41 12.49
C GLN A 70 -38.92 -17.92 11.30
N ASP A 71 -38.82 -18.72 10.25
CA ASP A 71 -38.22 -18.27 8.99
C ASP A 71 -39.26 -17.47 8.20
N SER A 72 -38.88 -16.32 7.66
CA SER A 72 -39.78 -15.46 6.89
C SER A 72 -39.01 -14.77 5.77
N ASP A 73 -39.52 -14.90 4.54
CA ASP A 73 -38.83 -14.51 3.31
C ASP A 73 -39.25 -13.13 2.74
N GLY A 74 -40.09 -12.37 3.46
CA GLY A 74 -40.53 -11.04 3.02
C GLY A 74 -39.58 -9.90 3.45
N PRO A 75 -39.48 -8.79 2.69
CA PRO A 75 -38.74 -7.61 3.13
C PRO A 75 -39.38 -6.98 4.39
N PRO A 76 -38.60 -6.43 5.35
CA PRO A 76 -39.17 -5.70 6.47
C PRO A 76 -39.86 -4.42 5.99
N ALA A 77 -40.99 -4.07 6.61
CA ALA A 77 -41.71 -2.87 6.24
C ALA A 77 -40.95 -1.60 6.72
N PRO A 78 -40.82 -0.56 5.88
CA PRO A 78 -39.98 0.61 6.18
C PRO A 78 -40.53 1.50 7.31
N ASP A 79 -41.80 1.35 7.67
CA ASP A 79 -42.50 2.09 8.72
C ASP A 79 -42.35 1.47 10.11
N TRP A 80 -41.72 0.29 10.21
CA TRP A 80 -41.47 -0.37 11.49
C TRP A 80 -40.33 0.29 12.28
N PRO A 81 -40.44 0.41 13.62
CA PRO A 81 -39.33 0.87 14.47
C PRO A 81 -38.07 0.03 14.22
N SER A 82 -36.95 0.70 13.95
CA SER A 82 -35.73 0.03 13.55
C SER A 82 -34.46 0.71 14.06
N ALA A 83 -33.38 -0.07 14.14
CA ALA A 83 -32.06 0.43 14.46
C ALA A 83 -30.99 -0.18 13.55
N ALA A 84 -29.99 0.63 13.24
CA ALA A 84 -28.77 0.19 12.58
C ALA A 84 -27.81 -0.46 13.59
N LEU A 85 -27.04 -1.45 13.14
CA LEU A 85 -26.03 -2.11 13.99
C LEU A 85 -24.79 -1.24 14.22
N VAL A 86 -24.53 -0.29 13.33
CA VAL A 86 -23.45 0.70 13.44
C VAL A 86 -24.03 2.10 13.37
N PRO A 87 -23.37 3.10 14.00
CA PRO A 87 -23.76 4.50 13.82
C PRO A 87 -23.82 4.85 12.34
N ASP A 88 -24.88 5.55 11.93
CA ASP A 88 -25.16 5.97 10.54
C ASP A 88 -25.27 4.84 9.51
N GLY A 89 -25.43 3.59 9.96
CA GLY A 89 -25.64 2.43 9.10
C GLY A 89 -27.07 2.30 8.57
N VAL A 90 -27.27 1.35 7.67
CA VAL A 90 -28.62 0.93 7.28
C VAL A 90 -29.31 0.23 8.47
N PRO A 91 -30.64 0.42 8.65
CA PRO A 91 -31.41 -0.34 9.61
C PRO A 91 -31.22 -1.83 9.38
N ALA A 92 -31.04 -2.58 10.46
CA ALA A 92 -30.74 -4.01 10.43
C ALA A 92 -31.51 -4.81 11.50
N LEU A 93 -32.06 -4.13 12.51
CA LEU A 93 -32.99 -4.71 13.48
C LEU A 93 -34.32 -3.96 13.41
N TRP A 94 -35.43 -4.68 13.31
CA TRP A 94 -36.79 -4.14 13.27
C TRP A 94 -37.67 -4.78 14.35
N LEU A 95 -38.62 -4.01 14.86
CA LEU A 95 -39.75 -4.48 15.64
C LEU A 95 -41.00 -4.44 14.75
N GLU A 96 -41.67 -5.57 14.52
CA GLU A 96 -42.81 -5.70 13.60
C GLU A 96 -44.09 -5.09 14.19
N ARG A 97 -44.09 -3.77 14.36
CA ARG A 97 -45.19 -2.99 14.92
C ARG A 97 -45.67 -1.97 13.89
N ALA A 98 -46.79 -2.26 13.24
CA ALA A 98 -47.45 -1.31 12.36
C ALA A 98 -48.28 -0.30 13.19
N GLY A 99 -48.14 0.99 12.92
CA GLY A 99 -49.08 2.02 13.37
C GLY A 99 -48.94 2.56 14.80
N ALA A 100 -47.78 2.43 15.47
CA ALA A 100 -47.55 3.13 16.73
C ALA A 100 -47.19 4.60 16.44
N ALA A 101 -48.19 5.49 16.53
CA ALA A 101 -48.04 6.92 16.26
C ALA A 101 -47.22 7.69 17.33
N GLU A 102 -46.88 7.06 18.46
CA GLU A 102 -46.04 7.66 19.51
C GLU A 102 -44.74 6.85 19.69
N PRO A 103 -43.56 7.51 19.72
CA PRO A 103 -42.29 6.85 19.98
C PRO A 103 -42.27 6.24 21.38
N SER A 104 -42.28 4.90 21.47
CA SER A 104 -42.05 4.20 22.72
C SER A 104 -40.58 4.35 23.13
N VAL A 105 -40.34 5.02 24.26
CA VAL A 105 -38.99 5.15 24.85
C VAL A 105 -38.40 3.77 25.14
N VAL A 106 -39.24 2.82 25.59
CA VAL A 106 -38.83 1.45 25.86
C VAL A 106 -38.38 0.74 24.58
N ASP A 107 -39.11 0.91 23.48
CA ASP A 107 -38.76 0.30 22.18
C ASP A 107 -37.45 0.88 21.65
N ALA A 108 -37.23 2.19 21.81
CA ALA A 108 -35.98 2.84 21.45
C ALA A 108 -34.79 2.27 22.25
N VAL A 109 -34.95 2.08 23.55
CA VAL A 109 -33.92 1.48 24.42
C VAL A 109 -33.70 0.00 24.07
N ILE A 110 -34.76 -0.77 23.77
CA ILE A 110 -34.64 -2.16 23.31
C ILE A 110 -33.81 -2.22 22.03
N LEU A 111 -34.16 -1.39 21.04
CA LEU A 111 -33.48 -1.34 19.75
C LEU A 111 -32.01 -0.92 19.90
N GLU A 112 -31.72 0.13 20.68
CA GLU A 112 -30.35 0.60 20.95
C GLU A 112 -29.50 -0.51 21.60
N ARG A 113 -30.02 -1.10 22.69
CA ARG A 113 -29.27 -2.09 23.48
C ARG A 113 -29.10 -3.40 22.73
N ALA A 114 -30.15 -3.88 22.05
CA ALA A 114 -30.08 -5.07 21.22
C ALA A 114 -29.13 -4.87 20.04
N ALA A 115 -29.19 -3.74 19.31
CA ALA A 115 -28.29 -3.47 18.20
C ALA A 115 -26.82 -3.38 18.64
N GLY A 116 -26.55 -2.74 19.79
CA GLY A 116 -25.22 -2.69 20.38
C GLY A 116 -24.66 -4.07 20.72
N ALA A 117 -25.46 -4.93 21.35
CA ALA A 117 -25.07 -6.30 21.69
C ALA A 117 -24.92 -7.19 20.45
N LEU A 118 -25.83 -7.07 19.48
CA LEU A 118 -25.78 -7.77 18.20
C LEU A 118 -24.53 -7.40 17.41
N ARG A 119 -24.14 -6.11 17.38
CA ARG A 119 -22.87 -5.68 16.78
C ARG A 119 -21.70 -6.43 17.41
N VAL A 120 -21.60 -6.44 18.74
CA VAL A 120 -20.49 -7.12 19.44
C VAL A 120 -20.46 -8.62 19.14
N VAL A 121 -21.62 -9.28 19.11
CA VAL A 121 -21.69 -10.70 18.77
C VAL A 121 -21.31 -10.92 17.31
N LEU A 122 -21.90 -10.18 16.37
CA LEU A 122 -21.61 -10.29 14.95
C LEU A 122 -20.15 -9.98 14.64
N ASP A 123 -19.52 -9.04 15.34
CA ASP A 123 -18.10 -8.70 15.21
C ASP A 123 -17.19 -9.77 15.83
N ARG A 124 -17.63 -10.43 16.90
CA ARG A 124 -16.95 -11.59 17.50
C ARG A 124 -17.04 -12.84 16.62
N THR A 125 -18.21 -13.16 16.06
CA THR A 125 -18.34 -14.22 15.05
C THR A 125 -17.62 -13.86 13.74
N ARG A 126 -17.35 -12.56 13.49
CA ARG A 126 -16.49 -12.05 12.41
C ARG A 126 -14.99 -12.07 12.69
N GLY A 127 -14.50 -12.84 13.68
CA GLY A 127 -13.07 -13.16 13.77
C GLY A 127 -12.45 -13.75 12.48
N ARG A 128 -13.24 -14.06 11.44
CA ARG A 128 -12.76 -14.67 10.20
C ARG A 128 -13.66 -14.52 8.96
N ALA A 129 -14.14 -13.31 8.62
CA ALA A 129 -14.71 -13.09 7.29
C ALA A 129 -14.50 -11.66 6.79
N PRO A 130 -13.95 -11.43 5.59
CA PRO A 130 -13.62 -10.10 5.07
C PRO A 130 -14.85 -9.44 4.46
N LEU A 131 -14.86 -8.10 4.47
CA LEU A 131 -15.94 -7.27 3.91
C LEU A 131 -16.07 -7.37 2.37
N SER A 132 -15.11 -8.03 1.71
CA SER A 132 -15.12 -8.36 0.28
C SER A 132 -14.39 -9.70 0.05
N PRO A 133 -14.86 -10.59 -0.84
CA PRO A 133 -14.08 -11.75 -1.28
C PRO A 133 -12.71 -11.38 -1.86
N ALA A 134 -12.55 -10.13 -2.31
CA ALA A 134 -11.29 -9.56 -2.81
C ALA A 134 -10.22 -9.36 -1.72
N ASP A 135 -10.59 -9.39 -0.44
CA ASP A 135 -9.70 -9.17 0.69
C ASP A 135 -9.68 -10.37 1.67
N ASP A 136 -10.00 -11.58 1.18
CA ASP A 136 -10.00 -12.78 2.02
C ASP A 136 -8.61 -13.18 2.50
N PRO A 137 -8.29 -13.08 3.81
CA PRO A 137 -6.98 -13.46 4.33
C PRO A 137 -6.62 -14.89 3.95
N ALA A 138 -7.58 -15.83 3.94
CA ALA A 138 -7.30 -17.22 3.60
C ALA A 138 -6.96 -17.37 2.11
N LEU A 139 -7.63 -16.61 1.23
CA LEU A 139 -7.32 -16.61 -0.20
C LEU A 139 -6.00 -15.90 -0.49
N VAL A 140 -5.70 -14.82 0.22
CA VAL A 140 -4.42 -14.11 0.14
C VAL A 140 -3.28 -15.01 0.62
N GLU A 141 -3.44 -15.68 1.77
CA GLU A 141 -2.46 -16.65 2.26
C GLU A 141 -2.27 -17.79 1.26
N THR A 142 -3.36 -18.33 0.70
CA THR A 142 -3.29 -19.41 -0.30
C THR A 142 -2.54 -18.96 -1.57
N VAL A 143 -2.84 -17.78 -2.12
CA VAL A 143 -2.21 -17.33 -3.38
C VAL A 143 -0.72 -16.99 -3.21
N LEU A 144 -0.29 -16.63 -2.00
CA LEU A 144 1.10 -16.33 -1.67
C LEU A 144 1.90 -17.56 -1.23
N ASP A 145 1.24 -18.68 -0.92
CA ASP A 145 1.90 -19.91 -0.50
C ASP A 145 2.47 -20.70 -1.69
N ALA A 146 3.81 -20.71 -1.80
CA ALA A 146 4.53 -21.48 -2.81
C ALA A 146 4.27 -23.00 -2.75
N THR A 147 3.94 -23.52 -1.56
CA THR A 147 3.72 -24.95 -1.31
C THR A 147 2.29 -25.41 -1.62
N ALA A 148 1.34 -24.47 -1.71
CA ALA A 148 -0.03 -24.77 -2.09
C ALA A 148 -0.12 -25.33 -3.52
N ALA A 149 -1.11 -26.19 -3.77
CA ALA A 149 -1.34 -26.70 -5.11
C ALA A 149 -1.67 -25.56 -6.09
N GLU A 150 -1.13 -25.61 -7.31
CA GLU A 150 -1.33 -24.57 -8.32
C GLU A 150 -2.81 -24.26 -8.57
N GLY A 151 -3.64 -25.30 -8.70
CA GLY A 151 -5.09 -25.14 -8.87
C GLY A 151 -5.78 -24.40 -7.71
N ALA A 152 -5.31 -24.60 -6.47
CA ALA A 152 -5.83 -23.88 -5.30
C ALA A 152 -5.42 -22.39 -5.34
N ARG A 153 -4.18 -22.09 -5.76
CA ARG A 153 -3.72 -20.70 -5.96
C ARG A 153 -4.50 -19.99 -7.05
N LEU A 154 -4.71 -20.64 -8.19
CA LEU A 154 -5.50 -20.08 -9.30
C LEU A 154 -6.95 -19.83 -8.89
N HIS A 155 -7.55 -20.77 -8.14
CA HIS A 155 -8.89 -20.57 -7.58
C HIS A 155 -8.94 -19.36 -6.63
N ALA A 156 -7.98 -19.27 -5.72
CA ALA A 156 -7.87 -18.14 -4.79
C ALA A 156 -7.69 -16.81 -5.51
N ALA A 157 -6.81 -16.77 -6.52
CA ALA A 157 -6.59 -15.59 -7.35
C ALA A 157 -7.86 -15.11 -8.05
N ARG A 158 -8.63 -16.00 -8.69
CA ARG A 158 -9.91 -15.65 -9.33
C ARG A 158 -10.93 -15.12 -8.33
N ARG A 159 -10.94 -15.66 -7.11
CA ARG A 159 -11.81 -15.20 -6.02
C ARG A 159 -11.40 -13.84 -5.45
N LEU A 160 -10.09 -13.53 -5.47
CA LEU A 160 -9.54 -12.18 -5.26
C LEU A 160 -9.77 -11.25 -6.47
N GLY A 161 -10.42 -11.77 -7.52
CA GLY A 161 -10.75 -11.16 -8.80
C GLY A 161 -9.54 -10.88 -9.70
N LEU A 162 -8.36 -11.42 -9.38
CA LEU A 162 -7.24 -11.45 -10.31
C LEU A 162 -7.65 -12.29 -11.52
N ASP A 163 -7.23 -11.85 -12.71
CA ASP A 163 -7.39 -12.64 -13.92
C ASP A 163 -6.06 -13.38 -14.18
N PRO A 164 -5.97 -14.71 -13.93
CA PRO A 164 -4.77 -15.47 -14.22
C PRO A 164 -4.65 -15.87 -15.70
N ASP A 165 -5.74 -15.81 -16.47
CA ASP A 165 -5.74 -16.21 -17.88
C ASP A 165 -5.29 -15.06 -18.80
N ASP A 166 -5.43 -13.81 -18.34
CA ASP A 166 -4.89 -12.64 -19.02
C ASP A 166 -3.37 -12.52 -18.80
N PRO A 167 -2.53 -12.70 -19.86
CA PRO A 167 -1.08 -12.61 -19.74
C PRO A 167 -0.58 -11.17 -19.48
N THR A 168 -1.44 -10.16 -19.60
CA THR A 168 -1.15 -8.76 -19.29
C THR A 168 -1.49 -8.37 -17.85
N SER A 169 -2.31 -9.18 -17.18
CA SER A 169 -2.65 -9.03 -15.77
C SER A 169 -1.41 -9.19 -14.91
N ARG A 170 -1.16 -8.21 -14.03
CA ARG A 170 -0.05 -8.19 -13.09
C ARG A 170 -0.57 -7.91 -11.70
N ALA A 171 0.05 -8.53 -10.71
CA ALA A 171 -0.22 -8.30 -9.30
C ALA A 171 1.08 -8.21 -8.51
N ARG A 172 1.04 -7.55 -7.35
CA ARG A 172 2.15 -7.41 -6.41
C ARG A 172 1.68 -7.81 -5.02
N ALA A 173 2.55 -8.47 -4.27
CA ALA A 173 2.33 -8.69 -2.85
C ALA A 173 2.77 -7.47 -2.03
N VAL A 174 2.10 -7.22 -0.91
CA VAL A 174 2.38 -6.11 0.01
C VAL A 174 2.49 -6.64 1.43
N ALA A 175 3.61 -6.33 2.08
CA ALA A 175 3.96 -6.73 3.43
C ALA A 175 3.96 -5.51 4.37
N PRO A 176 2.84 -5.21 5.05
CA PRO A 176 2.82 -4.19 6.11
C PRO A 176 3.46 -4.70 7.40
N LEU A 177 4.17 -3.82 8.12
CA LEU A 177 4.72 -4.13 9.44
C LEU A 177 3.59 -4.41 10.44
N GLY A 178 3.60 -5.60 11.06
CA GLY A 178 2.58 -6.01 12.03
C GLY A 178 1.18 -6.20 11.45
N GLY A 179 1.02 -6.11 10.13
CA GLY A 179 -0.25 -6.25 9.43
C GLY A 179 -0.36 -7.56 8.65
N ARG A 180 -1.52 -7.78 8.04
CA ARG A 180 -1.77 -8.93 7.16
C ARG A 180 -1.24 -8.70 5.75
N PRO A 181 -0.80 -9.75 5.03
CA PRO A 181 -0.44 -9.65 3.63
C PRO A 181 -1.60 -9.08 2.80
N ARG A 182 -1.27 -8.35 1.74
CA ARG A 182 -2.24 -7.89 0.75
C ARG A 182 -1.73 -8.18 -0.66
N VAL A 183 -2.64 -8.27 -1.61
CA VAL A 183 -2.31 -8.38 -3.04
C VAL A 183 -2.94 -7.20 -3.76
N LEU A 184 -2.12 -6.44 -4.48
CA LEU A 184 -2.58 -5.31 -5.28
C LEU A 184 -2.48 -5.66 -6.77
N ARG A 185 -3.53 -5.32 -7.52
CA ARG A 185 -3.50 -5.41 -8.98
C ARG A 185 -2.73 -4.24 -9.56
N VAL A 186 -1.80 -4.54 -10.45
CA VAL A 186 -1.07 -3.52 -11.19
C VAL A 186 -1.80 -3.32 -12.50
N ARG A 187 -2.49 -2.19 -12.62
CA ARG A 187 -3.06 -1.79 -13.91
C ARG A 187 -1.94 -1.28 -14.79
N ARG A 188 -1.92 -1.69 -16.05
CA ARG A 188 -1.15 -0.98 -17.07
C ARG A 188 -1.72 0.43 -17.15
N GLU A 189 -0.92 1.46 -16.94
CA GLU A 189 -1.34 2.80 -17.30
C GLU A 189 -1.52 2.80 -18.83
N GLY A 190 -2.76 2.69 -19.26
CA GLY A 190 -3.12 2.95 -20.64
C GLY A 190 -2.81 4.40 -20.90
N ARG A 191 -1.95 4.67 -21.89
CA ARG A 191 -1.80 5.99 -22.52
C ARG A 191 -3.21 6.58 -22.63
N PRO A 192 -3.49 7.81 -22.13
CA PRO A 192 -4.82 8.37 -22.21
C PRO A 192 -5.25 8.28 -23.67
N ALA A 193 -6.36 7.58 -23.92
CA ALA A 193 -6.96 7.50 -25.24
C ALA A 193 -7.12 8.94 -25.73
N ASP A 194 -6.51 9.24 -26.88
CA ASP A 194 -6.57 10.52 -27.54
C ASP A 194 -8.01 11.04 -27.43
N GLY A 195 -8.16 12.13 -26.67
CA GLY A 195 -9.43 12.80 -26.50
C GLY A 195 -9.84 13.34 -27.86
N GLY A 196 -10.58 12.52 -28.62
CA GLY A 196 -11.27 12.89 -29.83
C GLY A 196 -12.18 14.06 -29.50
N SER A 197 -11.63 15.25 -29.68
CA SER A 197 -12.33 16.52 -29.56
C SER A 197 -13.40 16.54 -30.64
N ARG A 198 -14.59 16.05 -30.30
CA ARG A 198 -15.84 16.40 -30.97
C ARG A 198 -16.12 17.88 -30.67
N GLY A 199 -15.33 18.74 -31.30
CA GLY A 199 -15.61 20.16 -31.45
C GLY A 199 -16.79 20.31 -32.40
N ARG A 200 -18.00 20.38 -31.83
CA ARG A 200 -19.15 21.00 -32.48
C ARG A 200 -18.78 22.44 -32.84
N ARG A 201 -18.55 22.71 -34.12
CA ARG A 201 -18.80 24.03 -34.72
C ARG A 201 -19.57 23.85 -36.02
N GLY A 202 -20.84 24.21 -35.94
CA GLY A 202 -21.62 24.54 -37.13
C GLY A 202 -21.10 25.84 -37.75
N GLY A 203 -20.99 25.83 -39.07
CA GLY A 203 -20.64 26.99 -39.88
C GLY A 203 -20.81 26.60 -41.34
N ARG A 204 -21.83 27.18 -41.98
CA ARG A 204 -22.27 26.95 -43.37
C ARG A 204 -21.14 27.18 -44.40
N PRO A 205 -21.16 26.50 -45.56
CA PRO A 205 -20.29 26.84 -46.68
C PRO A 205 -20.90 28.01 -47.47
N ALA A 206 -20.04 28.96 -47.85
CA ALA A 206 -20.33 29.99 -48.85
C ALA A 206 -19.34 29.84 -50.01
N GLU A 207 -19.86 30.16 -51.20
CA GLU A 207 -19.37 29.86 -52.54
C GLU A 207 -18.25 30.80 -53.05
N GLY A 208 -17.62 30.37 -54.15
CA GLY A 208 -16.91 31.21 -55.14
C GLY A 208 -15.46 31.57 -54.77
N THR A 209 -14.45 31.62 -55.64
CA THR A 209 -14.32 31.63 -57.11
C THR A 209 -12.80 31.53 -57.36
N SER A 210 -12.31 30.54 -58.13
CA SER A 210 -11.85 30.64 -59.53
C SER A 210 -10.36 30.96 -59.78
N LEU A 211 -9.79 30.15 -60.68
CA LEU A 211 -8.77 30.43 -61.71
C LEU A 211 -7.26 30.47 -61.37
N GLY A 212 -6.50 29.61 -62.07
CA GLY A 212 -5.05 29.71 -62.21
C GLY A 212 -4.35 28.47 -62.79
N ARG A 213 -4.46 28.26 -64.11
CA ARG A 213 -3.68 27.33 -64.97
C ARG A 213 -2.18 27.75 -64.94
N ARG A 214 -1.12 26.92 -64.96
CA ARG A 214 -0.58 26.05 -66.05
C ARG A 214 0.79 25.44 -65.64
N ASP A 215 1.04 24.25 -66.19
CA ASP A 215 2.27 23.71 -66.81
C ASP A 215 3.60 23.56 -66.03
N GLY A 216 4.13 22.32 -66.02
CA GLY A 216 5.56 22.03 -65.77
C GLY A 216 5.86 20.68 -65.11
N ARG A 217 6.13 19.63 -65.91
CA ARG A 217 6.87 18.38 -65.56
C ARG A 217 8.38 18.63 -65.80
N PRO A 218 9.33 17.69 -65.52
CA PRO A 218 9.31 16.48 -64.66
C PRO A 218 10.53 16.41 -63.69
N ASP A 219 10.63 15.36 -62.87
CA ASP A 219 11.85 14.53 -62.72
C ASP A 219 11.64 13.41 -61.65
N ASP A 220 11.40 12.21 -62.16
CA ASP A 220 12.24 11.01 -62.05
C ASP A 220 12.88 10.68 -60.68
N GLY A 221 12.30 9.70 -59.97
CA GLY A 221 12.86 9.07 -58.78
C GLY A 221 12.63 7.56 -58.78
N THR A 222 13.66 6.82 -59.19
CA THR A 222 13.72 5.36 -59.38
C THR A 222 13.60 4.57 -58.07
N ALA A 223 12.88 3.46 -58.15
CA ALA A 223 12.69 2.44 -57.13
C ALA A 223 13.59 1.19 -57.36
N GLY A 224 13.76 0.38 -56.32
CA GLY A 224 14.33 -0.98 -56.34
C GLY A 224 15.46 -1.11 -55.32
N ASP A 225 15.27 -1.64 -54.10
CA ASP A 225 14.69 -2.90 -53.64
C ASP A 225 15.51 -4.16 -53.99
N ARG A 226 15.88 -4.88 -52.92
CA ARG A 226 16.41 -6.27 -52.82
C ARG A 226 17.86 -6.48 -53.29
N ARG A 227 18.67 -7.33 -52.66
CA ARG A 227 18.32 -8.63 -52.04
C ARG A 227 19.49 -9.17 -51.19
N ASP A 228 19.12 -10.08 -50.31
CA ASP A 228 19.94 -10.86 -49.38
C ASP A 228 21.06 -11.71 -50.00
N GLY A 229 22.09 -11.95 -49.16
CA GLY A 229 22.54 -13.31 -48.86
C GLY A 229 23.86 -13.76 -49.47
N ARG A 230 24.89 -13.92 -48.63
CA ARG A 230 25.53 -15.23 -48.42
C ARG A 230 26.53 -15.22 -47.27
N ALA A 231 26.59 -16.37 -46.61
CA ALA A 231 27.34 -16.73 -45.42
C ALA A 231 28.79 -17.14 -45.72
N ASP A 232 29.57 -17.13 -44.62
CA ASP A 232 30.73 -17.94 -44.23
C ASP A 232 31.93 -17.95 -45.22
N ASP A 233 33.18 -17.83 -44.77
CA ASP A 233 33.93 -18.88 -44.08
C ASP A 233 35.06 -18.29 -43.22
N GLY A 234 35.41 -18.97 -42.13
CA GLY A 234 36.42 -18.53 -41.15
C GLY A 234 37.87 -18.74 -41.56
N THR A 235 38.80 -18.39 -40.66
CA THR A 235 39.90 -19.26 -40.18
C THR A 235 40.72 -18.56 -39.10
N ALA A 236 41.21 -19.40 -38.21
CA ALA A 236 42.02 -19.28 -37.00
C ALA A 236 43.31 -18.43 -37.00
N GLY A 237 43.81 -18.24 -35.78
CA GLY A 237 45.19 -17.90 -35.42
C GLY A 237 45.28 -16.53 -34.74
N ASP A 238 46.03 -16.30 -33.67
CA ASP A 238 46.94 -17.11 -32.89
C ASP A 238 47.17 -16.36 -31.56
N ARG A 239 47.87 -17.05 -30.65
CA ARG A 239 48.08 -16.75 -29.24
C ARG A 239 49.11 -15.65 -28.98
N ARG A 240 49.18 -15.27 -27.68
CA ARG A 240 50.39 -14.85 -26.91
C ARG A 240 50.94 -13.44 -27.26
N ASP A 241 51.53 -12.64 -26.40
CA ASP A 241 52.01 -12.63 -25.00
C ASP A 241 51.85 -11.15 -24.52
N GLY A 242 51.59 -10.81 -23.26
CA GLY A 242 52.59 -10.77 -22.20
C GLY A 242 53.60 -9.62 -22.38
N TRP A 243 53.36 -8.46 -21.75
CA TRP A 243 54.47 -7.68 -21.16
C TRP A 243 54.02 -6.67 -20.10
N SER A 244 54.60 -6.84 -18.91
CA SER A 244 54.77 -5.84 -17.87
C SER A 244 55.82 -4.81 -18.29
N GLY A 245 55.71 -3.58 -17.78
CA GLY A 245 56.76 -2.58 -17.94
C GLY A 245 56.47 -1.32 -17.13
N ASP A 246 57.10 -1.27 -15.94
CA ASP A 246 57.27 -0.08 -15.11
C ASP A 246 57.86 1.11 -15.87
N GLY A 247 57.54 2.32 -15.41
CA GLY A 247 58.17 3.53 -15.94
C GLY A 247 57.70 4.80 -15.24
N ALA A 248 58.24 5.04 -14.04
CA ALA A 248 58.22 6.35 -13.42
C ALA A 248 59.01 7.36 -14.26
N SER A 249 58.49 8.58 -14.42
CA SER A 249 59.29 9.80 -14.20
C SER A 249 58.48 11.09 -14.28
N ARG A 250 58.89 11.98 -13.38
CA ARG A 250 58.55 13.39 -13.20
C ARG A 250 58.90 14.19 -14.46
N ASP A 251 58.18 15.26 -14.77
CA ASP A 251 58.64 16.62 -14.47
C ASP A 251 57.63 17.71 -14.89
N ARG A 252 57.65 18.79 -14.10
CA ARG A 252 57.45 20.23 -14.42
C ARG A 252 56.19 20.67 -15.18
N ARG A 253 55.35 21.48 -14.50
CA ARG A 253 55.32 22.96 -14.57
C ARG A 253 55.07 23.46 -15.99
N ASP A 254 53.90 24.09 -16.20
CA ASP A 254 53.84 25.54 -16.39
C ASP A 254 52.40 26.03 -16.25
N GLY A 255 52.25 27.21 -15.65
CA GLY A 255 50.98 27.88 -15.45
C GLY A 255 50.52 28.61 -16.70
N TRP A 256 49.20 28.75 -16.82
CA TRP A 256 48.61 29.74 -17.71
C TRP A 256 47.38 30.35 -17.02
N SER A 257 47.46 31.66 -16.77
CA SER A 257 46.32 32.52 -16.45
C SER A 257 45.84 33.18 -17.76
N GLY A 258 44.52 33.28 -17.96
CA GLY A 258 43.96 34.22 -18.92
C GLY A 258 42.67 33.79 -19.62
N ASP A 259 41.55 34.17 -19.02
CA ASP A 259 40.33 34.73 -19.63
C ASP A 259 39.72 34.12 -20.90
N GLY A 260 38.45 33.72 -20.78
CA GLY A 260 37.58 33.46 -21.93
C GLY A 260 36.16 33.12 -21.50
N ALA A 261 35.24 34.07 -21.69
CA ALA A 261 33.83 34.02 -21.36
C ALA A 261 33.06 32.80 -21.95
N SER A 262 32.04 32.37 -21.22
CA SER A 262 30.98 31.45 -21.67
C SER A 262 30.13 32.10 -22.79
N PRO A 263 29.45 31.34 -23.67
CA PRO A 263 28.15 30.76 -23.29
C PRO A 263 27.82 29.37 -23.88
N HIS A 264 27.12 28.58 -23.07
CA HIS A 264 26.07 27.60 -23.41
C HIS A 264 26.09 26.91 -24.79
N ARG A 265 26.49 25.64 -24.83
CA ARG A 265 25.85 24.63 -25.70
C ARG A 265 25.40 23.43 -24.87
N ARG A 266 24.13 23.08 -25.08
CA ARG A 266 23.40 21.96 -24.47
C ARG A 266 24.18 20.65 -24.66
N GLY A 267 24.72 20.14 -23.56
CA GLY A 267 25.25 18.78 -23.48
C GLY A 267 24.11 17.78 -23.70
N GLY A 268 24.29 16.92 -24.70
CA GLY A 268 23.36 15.86 -25.08
C GLY A 268 23.12 14.88 -23.94
N ARG A 269 21.89 14.39 -23.87
CA ARG A 269 21.46 13.28 -23.03
C ARG A 269 22.34 12.05 -23.35
N PRO A 270 22.97 11.38 -22.37
CA PRO A 270 23.54 10.07 -22.63
C PRO A 270 22.42 9.06 -22.88
N GLY A 271 22.68 8.18 -23.84
CA GLY A 271 21.70 7.40 -24.59
C GLY A 271 20.79 6.50 -23.75
N GLN A 272 19.52 6.53 -24.14
CA GLN A 272 18.52 5.53 -23.83
C GLN A 272 18.86 4.26 -24.62
N GLY A 273 19.63 3.36 -24.01
CA GLY A 273 19.81 1.99 -24.49
C GLY A 273 18.75 1.08 -23.91
N ALA A 274 17.98 0.44 -24.78
CA ALA A 274 17.08 -0.70 -24.55
C ALA A 274 16.02 -0.53 -23.42
N SER A 275 14.93 0.17 -23.76
CA SER A 275 13.69 0.19 -23.00
C SER A 275 13.04 -1.21 -23.00
N ARG A 276 13.42 -2.07 -22.05
CA ARG A 276 12.56 -3.16 -21.59
C ARG A 276 11.31 -2.52 -20.98
N ASP A 277 10.13 -3.03 -21.33
CA ASP A 277 8.82 -2.59 -20.87
C ASP A 277 8.81 -2.23 -19.38
N ARG A 278 9.01 -0.93 -19.08
CA ARG A 278 9.01 -0.42 -17.71
C ARG A 278 7.56 -0.19 -17.34
N TRP A 279 6.99 -1.19 -16.68
CA TRP A 279 5.75 -1.05 -15.94
C TRP A 279 6.06 -0.08 -14.79
N ASP A 280 5.72 1.20 -14.93
CA ASP A 280 5.71 2.16 -13.81
C ASP A 280 4.55 1.77 -12.87
N GLY A 281 4.74 0.63 -12.19
CA GLY A 281 3.74 -0.06 -11.39
C GLY A 281 3.80 0.33 -9.92
N ARG A 282 4.05 1.61 -9.62
CA ARG A 282 3.72 2.11 -8.28
C ARG A 282 2.20 1.99 -8.15
N ALA A 283 1.73 1.13 -7.24
CA ALA A 283 0.33 1.21 -6.83
C ALA A 283 0.06 2.66 -6.40
N ALA A 284 -1.15 3.17 -6.67
CA ALA A 284 -1.50 4.49 -6.16
C ALA A 284 -1.18 4.48 -4.65
N GLU A 285 -0.39 5.45 -4.18
CA GLU A 285 0.08 5.52 -2.79
C GLU A 285 -1.09 5.47 -1.78
N ALA A 286 -2.29 5.84 -2.24
CA ALA A 286 -3.57 5.73 -1.56
C ALA A 286 -4.05 4.29 -1.25
N GLU A 287 -3.59 3.27 -1.98
CA GLU A 287 -3.98 1.86 -1.77
C GLU A 287 -3.09 1.13 -0.75
N LEU A 288 -1.95 1.73 -0.38
CA LEU A 288 -1.00 1.12 0.54
C LEU A 288 -1.42 1.33 2.01
N PRO A 289 -1.19 0.33 2.88
CA PRO A 289 -1.34 0.51 4.32
C PRO A 289 -0.47 1.67 4.82
N ARG A 290 -0.95 2.40 5.84
CA ARG A 290 -0.13 3.41 6.51
C ARG A 290 0.98 2.74 7.33
N GLY A 291 2.14 3.40 7.40
CA GLY A 291 3.29 2.95 8.18
C GLY A 291 4.34 2.23 7.32
N ARG A 292 5.14 1.37 7.96
CA ARG A 292 6.22 0.63 7.32
C ARG A 292 5.67 -0.49 6.43
N VAL A 293 5.98 -0.46 5.14
CA VAL A 293 5.43 -1.37 4.13
C VAL A 293 6.51 -1.77 3.12
N GLY A 294 6.70 -3.08 2.94
CA GLY A 294 7.45 -3.65 1.83
C GLY A 294 6.52 -4.01 0.67
N VAL A 295 6.92 -3.69 -0.56
CA VAL A 295 6.14 -3.98 -1.78
C VAL A 295 6.94 -4.86 -2.72
N GLY A 296 6.35 -5.97 -3.15
CA GLY A 296 6.97 -6.94 -4.05
C GLY A 296 6.98 -6.50 -5.52
N PRO A 297 7.74 -7.21 -6.37
CA PRO A 297 7.74 -7.03 -7.83
C PRO A 297 6.37 -7.28 -8.45
N ALA A 298 6.07 -6.58 -9.55
CA ALA A 298 4.89 -6.87 -10.38
C ALA A 298 5.09 -8.16 -11.16
N VAL A 299 4.25 -9.15 -10.89
CA VAL A 299 4.37 -10.50 -11.46
C VAL A 299 3.03 -11.00 -11.99
N PRO A 300 3.03 -12.00 -12.89
CA PRO A 300 1.83 -12.79 -13.15
C PRO A 300 1.32 -13.45 -11.85
N VAL A 301 0.05 -13.84 -11.82
CA VAL A 301 -0.61 -14.41 -10.63
C VAL A 301 0.20 -15.55 -9.99
N LEU A 302 0.73 -16.47 -10.79
CA LEU A 302 1.51 -17.60 -10.27
C LEU A 302 2.88 -17.21 -9.70
N GLY A 303 3.38 -16.01 -10.00
CA GLY A 303 4.61 -15.47 -9.43
C GLY A 303 4.43 -14.78 -8.08
N LEU A 304 3.20 -14.68 -7.57
CA LEU A 304 2.89 -13.99 -6.31
C LEU A 304 3.68 -14.50 -5.08
N PRO A 305 4.02 -15.79 -4.93
CA PRO A 305 4.89 -16.23 -3.85
C PRO A 305 6.28 -15.56 -3.88
N GLY A 306 6.92 -15.46 -5.04
CA GLY A 306 8.19 -14.73 -5.17
C GLY A 306 8.03 -13.22 -4.95
N SER A 307 6.88 -12.65 -5.34
CA SER A 307 6.55 -11.26 -5.01
C SER A 307 6.41 -11.05 -3.50
N TRP A 308 5.84 -12.01 -2.79
CA TRP A 308 5.71 -12.01 -1.33
C TRP A 308 7.05 -12.08 -0.62
N ASP A 309 7.94 -12.96 -1.06
CA ASP A 309 9.31 -13.03 -0.54
C ASP A 309 10.05 -11.69 -0.73
N GLY A 310 9.95 -11.11 -1.94
CA GLY A 310 10.48 -9.79 -2.24
C GLY A 310 9.88 -8.68 -1.35
N ALA A 311 8.56 -8.70 -1.12
CA ALA A 311 7.89 -7.74 -0.24
C ALA A 311 8.39 -7.85 1.21
N ARG A 312 8.59 -9.08 1.72
CA ARG A 312 9.14 -9.31 3.06
C ARG A 312 10.58 -8.84 3.19
N ILE A 313 11.40 -9.07 2.16
CA ILE A 313 12.76 -8.53 2.10
C ILE A 313 12.71 -7.00 2.13
N ALA A 314 11.89 -6.39 1.27
CA ALA A 314 11.74 -4.95 1.18
C ALA A 314 11.26 -4.31 2.49
N LEU A 315 10.34 -4.97 3.20
CA LEU A 315 9.86 -4.50 4.51
C LEU A 315 11.02 -4.28 5.50
N ARG A 316 12.07 -5.10 5.44
CA ARG A 316 13.22 -4.99 6.36
C ARG A 316 14.11 -3.78 6.09
N PHE A 317 14.01 -3.17 4.91
CA PHE A 317 14.70 -1.92 4.56
C PHE A 317 13.89 -0.67 4.93
N THR A 318 12.63 -0.82 5.32
CA THR A 318 11.78 0.33 5.67
C THR A 318 12.22 0.97 6.99
N ALA A 319 11.91 2.26 7.16
CA ALA A 319 12.14 3.02 8.38
C ALA A 319 10.86 3.74 8.81
N GLU A 320 10.79 4.22 10.05
CA GLU A 320 9.64 5.01 10.51
C GLU A 320 9.54 6.38 9.84
N GLY A 321 10.64 6.90 9.29
CA GLY A 321 10.73 8.26 8.76
C GLY A 321 10.88 9.33 9.85
N SER A 322 11.22 8.93 11.08
CA SER A 322 11.44 9.83 12.22
C SER A 322 12.90 10.29 12.28
N ALA A 323 13.21 11.32 13.07
CA ALA A 323 14.61 11.73 13.26
C ALA A 323 15.50 10.64 13.89
N ARG A 324 14.88 9.73 14.67
CA ARG A 324 15.53 8.59 15.33
C ARG A 324 15.57 7.33 14.45
N ASP A 325 14.73 7.27 13.43
CA ASP A 325 14.72 6.21 12.43
C ASP A 325 14.43 6.77 11.03
N PRO A 326 15.40 7.51 10.45
CA PRO A 326 15.23 8.16 9.17
C PRO A 326 15.29 7.14 8.03
N GLY A 327 14.47 7.35 7.01
CA GLY A 327 14.39 6.49 5.83
C GLY A 327 12.96 6.40 5.30
N GLU A 328 12.78 5.59 4.27
CA GLU A 328 11.50 5.46 3.59
C GLU A 328 10.56 4.49 4.34
N PRO A 329 9.32 4.87 4.64
CA PRO A 329 8.34 3.96 5.22
C PRO A 329 7.85 2.93 4.20
N VAL A 330 7.93 3.23 2.90
CA VAL A 330 7.53 2.32 1.83
C VAL A 330 8.74 1.98 0.97
N VAL A 331 9.08 0.70 0.88
CA VAL A 331 10.19 0.23 0.04
C VAL A 331 9.69 -0.79 -0.97
N TYR A 332 10.07 -0.60 -2.24
CA TYR A 332 9.76 -1.51 -3.33
C TYR A 332 10.94 -2.45 -3.58
N ALA A 333 10.68 -3.75 -3.67
CA ALA A 333 11.68 -4.76 -3.95
C ALA A 333 12.37 -4.55 -5.31
N ASP A 334 11.64 -4.03 -6.31
CA ASP A 334 12.18 -3.69 -7.64
C ASP A 334 13.31 -2.64 -7.57
N ASP A 335 13.28 -1.77 -6.56
CA ASP A 335 14.23 -0.65 -6.42
C ASP A 335 15.50 -1.06 -5.63
N LEU A 336 15.50 -2.21 -4.94
CA LEU A 336 16.62 -2.63 -4.09
C LEU A 336 17.82 -3.16 -4.88
N GLY A 337 17.58 -3.78 -6.04
CA GLY A 337 18.62 -4.42 -6.84
C GLY A 337 19.50 -5.36 -6.00
N GLY A 338 20.82 -5.27 -6.17
CA GLY A 338 21.78 -6.13 -5.45
C GLY A 338 21.88 -5.87 -3.94
N ILE A 339 21.38 -4.74 -3.44
CA ILE A 339 21.42 -4.43 -2.00
C ILE A 339 20.47 -5.36 -1.22
N ALA A 340 19.44 -5.92 -1.87
CA ALA A 340 18.53 -6.91 -1.28
C ALA A 340 19.28 -8.12 -0.68
N LEU A 341 20.42 -8.51 -1.25
CA LEU A 341 21.24 -9.64 -0.78
C LEU A 341 21.75 -9.45 0.67
N LEU A 342 21.89 -8.21 1.14
CA LEU A 342 22.26 -7.94 2.53
C LEU A 342 21.22 -8.45 3.53
N ALA A 343 19.95 -8.52 3.12
CA ALA A 343 18.89 -9.03 4.00
C ALA A 343 19.07 -10.52 4.31
N GLU A 344 19.63 -11.31 3.38
CA GLU A 344 19.90 -12.73 3.62
C GLU A 344 21.07 -12.93 4.59
N LEU A 345 22.05 -12.02 4.56
CA LEU A 345 23.26 -12.11 5.37
C LEU A 345 23.08 -11.61 6.81
N ILE A 346 22.19 -10.63 7.01
CA ILE A 346 22.00 -9.97 8.30
C ILE A 346 20.67 -10.46 8.87
N ALA A 347 20.71 -11.31 9.89
CA ALA A 347 19.48 -11.76 10.55
C ALA A 347 18.97 -10.69 11.55
N PRO A 348 17.64 -10.59 11.75
CA PRO A 348 17.07 -9.77 12.82
C PRO A 348 17.64 -10.17 14.18
N GLY A 349 18.07 -9.19 14.98
CA GLY A 349 18.66 -9.43 16.30
C GLY A 349 20.08 -10.03 16.26
N ALA A 350 20.70 -10.18 15.09
CA ALA A 350 22.11 -10.53 14.99
C ALA A 350 22.99 -9.42 15.61
N GLU A 351 24.20 -9.81 16.03
CA GLU A 351 25.16 -8.85 16.55
C GLU A 351 25.46 -7.79 15.47
N PRO A 352 25.24 -6.48 15.76
CA PRO A 352 25.37 -5.45 14.74
C PRO A 352 26.82 -5.40 14.21
N PRO A 353 27.03 -5.19 12.90
CA PRO A 353 28.37 -4.95 12.36
C PRO A 353 29.08 -3.78 13.06
N PRO A 354 30.43 -3.72 13.07
CA PRO A 354 31.19 -2.64 13.71
C PRO A 354 30.70 -1.25 13.30
N ASP A 355 30.52 -1.02 12.00
CA ASP A 355 30.01 0.26 11.46
C ASP A 355 28.63 0.64 12.02
N VAL A 356 27.77 -0.34 12.27
CA VAL A 356 26.45 -0.12 12.88
C VAL A 356 26.61 0.22 14.36
N ARG A 357 27.50 -0.45 15.11
CA ARG A 357 27.77 -0.09 16.52
C ARG A 357 28.28 1.32 16.64
N ASP A 358 29.19 1.70 15.77
CA ASP A 358 29.79 3.04 15.74
C ASP A 358 28.72 4.10 15.41
N LEU A 359 27.83 3.78 14.47
CA LEU A 359 26.66 4.59 14.15
C LEU A 359 25.68 4.73 15.34
N GLU A 360 25.39 3.63 16.05
CA GLU A 360 24.51 3.67 17.24
C GLU A 360 25.14 4.47 18.39
N ARG A 361 26.46 4.33 18.61
CA ARG A 361 27.19 5.14 19.60
C ARG A 361 27.11 6.63 19.26
N ALA A 362 27.32 6.99 17.99
CA ALA A 362 27.17 8.38 17.54
C ALA A 362 25.71 8.86 17.66
N ALA A 363 24.74 8.00 17.36
CA ALA A 363 23.32 8.32 17.46
C ALA A 363 22.87 8.59 18.91
N ALA A 364 23.48 7.92 19.89
CA ALA A 364 23.18 8.12 21.30
C ALA A 364 23.68 9.48 21.84
N ASP A 365 24.70 10.06 21.22
CA ASP A 365 25.24 11.36 21.62
C ASP A 365 24.28 12.52 21.31
N SER A 366 23.60 12.48 20.16
CA SER A 366 22.84 13.61 19.65
C SER A 366 21.57 13.20 18.90
N PRO A 367 20.37 13.75 19.25
CA PRO A 367 19.10 13.40 18.59
C PRO A 367 19.03 13.70 17.08
N TRP A 368 19.86 14.62 16.59
CA TRP A 368 19.92 15.01 15.18
C TRP A 368 20.87 14.15 14.33
N MET A 369 21.67 13.29 14.97
CA MET A 369 22.80 12.59 14.34
C MET A 369 22.34 11.73 13.16
N LEU A 370 21.38 10.84 13.39
CA LEU A 370 20.89 9.92 12.37
C LEU A 370 20.22 10.64 11.22
N ALA A 371 19.34 11.61 11.51
CA ALA A 371 18.69 12.42 10.48
C ALA A 371 19.71 13.15 9.58
N THR A 372 20.79 13.67 10.18
CA THR A 372 21.85 14.37 9.44
C THR A 372 22.66 13.40 8.58
N LEU A 373 23.09 12.28 9.14
CA LEU A 373 23.84 11.25 8.42
C LEU A 373 23.02 10.62 7.28
N HIS A 374 21.74 10.34 7.53
CA HIS A 374 20.82 9.86 6.50
C HIS A 374 20.70 10.86 5.35
N ALA A 375 20.45 12.14 5.64
CA ALA A 375 20.33 13.17 4.60
C ALA A 375 21.61 13.32 3.76
N VAL A 376 22.78 13.14 4.36
CA VAL A 376 24.07 13.16 3.65
C VAL A 376 24.27 11.90 2.80
N ALA A 377 23.76 10.75 3.26
CA ALA A 377 23.81 9.50 2.49
C ALA A 377 22.81 9.49 1.32
N SER A 378 21.61 10.08 1.48
CA SER A 378 20.51 9.98 0.52
C SER A 378 20.43 11.11 -0.52
N THR A 379 21.12 12.23 -0.32
CA THR A 379 21.06 13.39 -1.24
C THR A 379 22.32 13.51 -2.11
N ALA A 380 22.24 14.12 -3.30
CA ALA A 380 23.40 14.24 -4.18
C ALA A 380 24.48 15.22 -3.66
N SER A 381 24.14 16.17 -2.77
CA SER A 381 25.06 17.21 -2.29
C SER A 381 24.78 17.63 -0.85
N LEU A 382 25.79 18.18 -0.17
CA LEU A 382 25.64 18.71 1.19
C LEU A 382 24.64 19.87 1.28
N ARG A 383 24.48 20.66 0.21
CA ARG A 383 23.46 21.72 0.17
C ARG A 383 22.05 21.11 0.17
N ALA A 384 21.84 20.07 -0.64
CA ALA A 384 20.56 19.34 -0.66
C ALA A 384 20.29 18.68 0.69
N ALA A 385 21.29 18.07 1.33
CA ALA A 385 21.16 17.53 2.68
C ALA A 385 20.74 18.60 3.70
N ALA A 386 21.41 19.76 3.70
CA ALA A 386 21.11 20.86 4.63
C ALA A 386 19.67 21.37 4.46
N THR A 387 19.23 21.55 3.22
CA THR A 387 17.85 21.92 2.91
C THR A 387 16.86 20.84 3.34
N GLY A 388 17.15 19.56 3.10
CA GLY A 388 16.28 18.43 3.46
C GLY A 388 16.04 18.29 4.95
N ILE A 389 17.00 18.68 5.80
CA ILE A 389 16.85 18.68 7.26
C ILE A 389 16.63 20.08 7.85
N ASN A 390 16.37 21.08 7.00
CA ASN A 390 16.09 22.47 7.36
C ASN A 390 17.16 23.13 8.26
N VAL A 391 18.44 23.04 7.87
CA VAL A 391 19.56 23.70 8.55
C VAL A 391 20.40 24.54 7.60
N HIS A 392 21.14 25.51 8.15
CA HIS A 392 22.14 26.25 7.40
C HIS A 392 23.33 25.37 7.04
N HIS A 393 24.01 25.69 5.93
CA HIS A 393 25.16 24.93 5.46
C HIS A 393 26.31 24.89 6.48
N SER A 394 26.58 25.99 7.19
CA SER A 394 27.58 26.04 8.26
C SER A 394 27.26 25.06 9.39
N THR A 395 26.01 25.06 9.87
CA THR A 395 25.55 24.12 10.90
C THR A 395 25.66 22.67 10.44
N LEU A 396 25.39 22.36 9.17
CA LEU A 396 25.60 21.02 8.64
C LEU A 396 27.09 20.62 8.70
N GLN A 397 28.00 21.52 8.34
CA GLN A 397 29.45 21.24 8.40
C GLN A 397 29.93 20.99 9.83
N ASP A 398 29.44 21.76 10.80
CA ASP A 398 29.78 21.56 12.21
C ASP A 398 29.27 20.20 12.72
N ARG A 399 28.01 19.86 12.39
CA ARG A 399 27.42 18.54 12.69
C ARG A 399 28.20 17.40 12.06
N LEU A 400 28.66 17.56 10.82
CA LEU A 400 29.46 16.56 10.13
C LEU A 400 30.85 16.39 10.76
N THR A 401 31.48 17.48 11.19
CA THR A 401 32.76 17.43 11.89
C THR A 401 32.63 16.66 13.20
N HIS A 402 31.56 16.93 13.97
CA HIS A 402 31.25 16.19 15.19
C HIS A 402 30.96 14.70 14.91
N ALA A 403 30.15 14.41 13.89
CA ALA A 403 29.83 13.04 13.51
C ALA A 403 31.07 12.24 13.10
N GLU A 404 31.95 12.81 12.27
CA GLU A 404 33.19 12.14 11.85
C GLU A 404 34.14 11.87 13.03
N ALA A 405 34.17 12.74 14.04
CA ALA A 405 34.96 12.52 15.26
C ALA A 405 34.44 11.33 16.09
N LEU A 406 33.12 11.13 16.15
CA LEU A 406 32.49 10.02 16.88
C LEU A 406 32.55 8.69 16.11
N LEU A 407 32.35 8.74 14.80
CA LEU A 407 32.42 7.57 13.92
C LEU A 407 33.87 7.09 13.75
N GLY A 408 34.82 8.02 13.63
CA GLY A 408 36.23 7.69 13.38
C GLY A 408 36.55 7.46 11.90
N TRP A 409 35.64 7.82 10.99
CA TRP A 409 35.90 7.82 9.55
C TRP A 409 35.21 9.01 8.85
N PRO A 410 35.73 9.48 7.70
CA PRO A 410 35.13 10.59 6.98
C PRO A 410 33.81 10.14 6.32
N VAL A 411 32.77 10.97 6.42
CA VAL A 411 31.46 10.74 5.76
C VAL A 411 31.24 11.68 4.57
N ARG A 412 32.19 12.57 4.30
CA ARG A 412 32.14 13.52 3.18
C ARG A 412 32.75 12.98 1.88
N THR A 413 33.60 11.97 1.96
CA THR A 413 34.25 11.37 0.79
C THR A 413 33.29 10.39 0.09
N PRO A 414 33.42 10.14 -1.23
CA PRO A 414 32.57 9.17 -1.92
C PRO A 414 32.56 7.78 -1.26
N GLN A 415 33.72 7.28 -0.87
CA GLN A 415 33.86 6.00 -0.17
C GLN A 415 33.23 6.04 1.23
N GLY A 416 33.42 7.13 1.97
CA GLY A 416 32.82 7.34 3.28
C GLY A 416 31.30 7.40 3.23
N ARG A 417 30.74 8.04 2.21
CA ARG A 417 29.30 8.11 1.96
C ARG A 417 28.71 6.75 1.61
N LEU A 418 29.41 5.96 0.79
CA LEU A 418 29.01 4.57 0.49
C LEU A 418 29.00 3.72 1.76
N ARG A 419 30.07 3.79 2.57
CA ARG A 419 30.16 3.09 3.86
C ARG A 419 29.01 3.49 4.79
N LEU A 420 28.72 4.79 4.87
CA LEU A 420 27.60 5.31 5.67
C LEU A 420 26.25 4.78 5.18
N HIS A 421 26.01 4.77 3.87
CA HIS A 421 24.79 4.24 3.27
C HIS A 421 24.60 2.75 3.60
N LEU A 422 25.69 1.96 3.53
CA LEU A 422 25.68 0.56 3.93
C LEU A 422 25.42 0.40 5.43
N ALA A 423 26.07 1.19 6.29
CA ALA A 423 25.86 1.13 7.74
C ALA A 423 24.41 1.44 8.13
N LEU A 424 23.80 2.47 7.54
CA LEU A 424 22.38 2.80 7.73
C LEU A 424 21.46 1.67 7.25
N THR A 425 21.75 1.11 6.07
CA THR A 425 21.01 -0.03 5.52
C THR A 425 21.09 -1.26 6.44
N MET A 426 22.29 -1.64 6.87
CA MET A 426 22.51 -2.76 7.79
C MET A 426 21.83 -2.54 9.14
N ARG A 427 21.77 -1.28 9.62
CA ARG A 427 21.02 -0.91 10.82
C ARG A 427 19.53 -1.21 10.69
N HIS A 428 18.90 -0.87 9.55
CA HIS A 428 17.48 -1.21 9.32
C HIS A 428 17.28 -2.73 9.31
N LEU A 429 18.17 -3.47 8.63
CA LEU A 429 18.10 -4.93 8.54
C LEU A 429 18.28 -5.67 9.87
N ALA A 430 19.12 -5.16 10.76
CA ALA A 430 19.40 -5.76 12.07
C ALA A 430 18.23 -5.60 13.07
N ARG A 431 17.39 -4.57 12.87
CA ARG A 431 16.25 -4.23 13.73
C ARG A 431 14.91 -4.75 13.20
N GLY A 432 14.84 -4.98 11.89
CA GLY A 432 13.62 -5.24 11.12
C GLY A 432 13.04 -6.63 11.27
#